data_AF-A0A4R8UF52-F1
#
_entry.id   AF-A0A4R8UF52-F1
#
_cell.length_a   1.000
_cell.length_b   1.000
_cell.length_c   1.000
_cell.angle_alpha   90.00
_cell.angle_beta   90.00
_cell.angle_gamma   90.00
#
_symmetry.space_group_name_H-M   'P 1'
#
loop_
_entity.id
_entity.type
_entity.pdbx_description
1 polymer ?
#
loop_
_entity_poly.entity_id
_entity_poly.type
_entity_poly.pdbx_seq_one_letter_code
_entity_poly.pdbx_strand_id
1 'polypeptide(L)'
;MAEIAENVGLTQAGLLYHFPSKASLLLAVLEERERRNDEAENRWIEAGNDYISAFLHTLQTNERSPSLVQLFAVLSAEGIAATHPSHDWWVSRYERLVGNATAGLSGVVDPSRLPAGVTTETVARWLIAMSDGLRIQWLLSPGSLNRHHTVAQFAALLEPYLKPSVDGSSTTDPET
;
A
#
# COMPACT_ATOMS: atom_id res chain seq x y z
N MET A 1 1.38 -7.99 26.65
CA MET A 1 1.39 -9.44 26.33
C MET A 1 0.35 -10.18 27.15
N ALA A 2 0.38 -10.13 28.48
CA ALA A 2 -0.64 -10.75 29.34
C ALA A 2 -2.08 -10.34 28.96
N GLU A 3 -2.34 -9.03 28.86
CA GLU A 3 -3.65 -8.49 28.45
C GLU A 3 -4.10 -8.97 27.07
N ILE A 4 -3.20 -9.03 26.08
CA ILE A 4 -3.53 -9.52 24.74
C ILE A 4 -3.86 -11.01 24.80
N ALA A 5 -3.09 -11.80 25.56
CA ALA A 5 -3.31 -13.23 25.72
C ALA A 5 -4.68 -13.51 26.36
N GLU A 6 -5.02 -12.77 27.43
CA GLU A 6 -6.33 -12.84 28.08
C GLU A 6 -7.48 -12.53 27.10
N ASN A 7 -7.36 -11.45 26.34
CA ASN A 7 -8.38 -11.03 25.36
C ASN A 7 -8.64 -12.06 24.25
N VAL A 8 -7.66 -12.93 23.95
CA VAL A 8 -7.78 -13.97 22.92
C VAL A 8 -7.89 -15.39 23.49
N GLY A 9 -8.08 -15.53 24.82
CA GLY A 9 -8.24 -16.81 25.49
C GLY A 9 -6.99 -17.69 25.51
N LEU A 10 -5.79 -17.08 25.41
CA LEU A 10 -4.50 -17.76 25.50
C LEU A 10 -3.82 -17.47 26.85
N THR A 11 -2.95 -18.39 27.28
CA THR A 11 -2.03 -18.08 28.38
C THR A 11 -0.92 -17.16 27.87
N GLN A 12 -0.33 -16.34 28.75
CA GLN A 12 0.82 -15.50 28.38
C GLN A 12 1.99 -16.34 27.85
N ALA A 13 2.24 -17.52 28.45
CA ALA A 13 3.26 -18.45 27.98
C ALA A 13 2.93 -19.00 26.58
N GLY A 14 1.66 -19.34 26.32
CA GLY A 14 1.20 -19.79 25.00
C GLY A 14 1.35 -18.71 23.93
N LEU A 15 1.06 -17.45 24.25
CA LEU A 15 1.27 -16.33 23.33
C LEU A 15 2.76 -16.09 23.04
N LEU A 16 3.61 -16.17 24.07
CA LEU A 16 5.06 -16.00 23.93
C LEU A 16 5.74 -17.11 23.13
N TYR A 17 5.17 -18.33 23.14
CA TYR A 17 5.63 -19.43 22.30
C TYR A 17 5.53 -19.09 20.80
N HIS A 18 4.48 -18.37 20.39
CA HIS A 18 4.31 -17.91 19.00
C HIS A 18 5.02 -16.58 18.72
N PHE A 19 4.99 -15.67 19.69
CA PHE A 19 5.52 -14.32 19.55
C PHE A 19 6.42 -13.98 20.73
N PRO A 20 7.74 -14.19 20.60
CA PRO A 20 8.70 -14.03 21.70
C PRO A 20 8.71 -12.62 22.35
N SER A 21 8.21 -11.61 21.63
CA SER A 21 8.10 -10.23 22.12
C SER A 21 6.81 -9.55 21.63
N LYS A 22 6.48 -8.41 22.25
CA LYS A 22 5.43 -7.53 21.74
C LYS A 22 5.76 -7.04 20.32
N ALA A 23 7.02 -6.73 20.04
CA ALA A 23 7.46 -6.30 18.71
C ALA A 23 7.20 -7.37 17.64
N SER A 24 7.55 -8.64 17.91
CA SER A 24 7.29 -9.75 16.98
C SER A 24 5.80 -10.01 16.77
N LEU A 25 4.98 -9.87 17.82
CA LEU A 25 3.52 -9.97 17.69
C LEU A 25 2.97 -8.86 16.79
N LEU A 26 3.37 -7.61 17.04
CA LEU A 26 2.87 -6.48 16.27
C LEU A 26 3.36 -6.52 14.81
N LEU A 27 4.58 -6.99 14.56
CA LEU A 27 5.05 -7.28 13.20
C LEU A 27 4.18 -8.31 12.50
N ALA A 28 3.86 -9.43 13.15
CA ALA A 28 2.98 -10.46 12.57
C ALA A 28 1.58 -9.92 12.24
N VAL A 29 1.06 -9.00 13.06
CA VAL A 29 -0.19 -8.28 12.75
C VAL A 29 -0.05 -7.43 11.48
N LEU A 30 1.08 -6.75 11.30
CA LEU A 30 1.35 -5.99 10.08
C LEU A 30 1.53 -6.89 8.85
N GLU A 31 2.21 -8.03 8.99
CA GLU A 31 2.38 -9.01 7.91
C GLU A 31 1.05 -9.57 7.43
N GLU A 32 0.16 -9.93 8.34
CA GLU A 32 -1.18 -10.40 7.98
C GLU A 32 -2.00 -9.31 7.29
N ARG A 33 -1.84 -8.04 7.71
CA ARG A 33 -2.45 -6.90 7.01
C ARG A 33 -1.91 -6.76 5.58
N GLU A 34 -0.59 -6.86 5.41
CA GLU A 34 0.03 -6.78 4.08
C GLU A 34 -0.44 -7.91 3.18
N ARG A 35 -0.48 -9.15 3.68
CA ARG A 35 -0.99 -10.29 2.91
C ARG A 35 -2.41 -10.05 2.41
N ARG A 36 -3.30 -9.50 3.25
CA ARG A 36 -4.67 -9.17 2.85
C ARG A 36 -4.73 -8.05 1.82
N ASN A 37 -3.85 -7.05 1.93
CA ASN A 37 -3.76 -5.97 0.95
C ASN A 37 -3.27 -6.49 -0.40
N ASP A 38 -2.21 -7.30 -0.41
CA ASP A 38 -1.66 -7.93 -1.62
C ASP A 38 -2.74 -8.80 -2.30
N GLU A 39 -3.48 -9.60 -1.53
CA GLU A 39 -4.59 -10.41 -2.06
C GLU A 39 -5.76 -9.58 -2.62
N ALA A 40 -6.12 -8.48 -1.95
CA ALA A 40 -7.17 -7.60 -2.41
C ALA A 40 -6.77 -6.84 -3.68
N GLU A 41 -5.53 -6.35 -3.74
CA GLU A 41 -4.95 -5.69 -4.91
C GLU A 41 -4.90 -6.65 -6.10
N ASN A 42 -4.38 -7.87 -5.91
CA ASN A 42 -4.31 -8.89 -6.95
C ASN A 42 -5.70 -9.23 -7.51
N ARG A 43 -6.70 -9.46 -6.64
CA ARG A 43 -8.08 -9.71 -7.09
C ARG A 43 -8.66 -8.54 -7.89
N TRP A 44 -8.32 -7.30 -7.54
CA TRP A 44 -8.78 -6.12 -8.25
C TRP A 44 -8.15 -6.03 -9.65
N ILE A 45 -6.87 -6.34 -9.76
CA ILE A 45 -6.13 -6.41 -11.04
C ILE A 45 -6.65 -7.56 -11.91
N GLU A 46 -6.86 -8.75 -11.34
CA GLU A 46 -7.44 -9.92 -12.03
C GLU A 46 -8.84 -9.64 -12.57
N ALA A 47 -9.60 -8.74 -11.93
CA ALA A 47 -10.89 -8.26 -12.40
C ALA A 47 -10.80 -7.24 -13.56
N GLY A 48 -9.60 -6.98 -14.08
CA GLY A 48 -9.36 -6.11 -15.24
C GLY A 48 -9.07 -4.65 -14.92
N ASN A 49 -8.90 -4.30 -13.63
CA ASN A 49 -8.56 -2.94 -13.25
C ASN A 49 -7.05 -2.70 -13.36
N ASP A 50 -6.66 -1.46 -13.66
CA ASP A 50 -5.25 -1.07 -13.66
C ASP A 50 -4.68 -0.97 -12.22
N TYR A 51 -3.34 -0.91 -12.14
CA TYR A 51 -2.62 -0.85 -10.87
C TYR A 51 -2.96 0.39 -10.02
N ILE A 52 -3.16 1.57 -10.64
CA ILE A 52 -3.47 2.80 -9.93
C ILE A 52 -4.85 2.68 -9.28
N SER A 53 -5.83 2.16 -10.02
CA SER A 53 -7.18 1.87 -9.53
C SER A 53 -7.16 0.87 -8.36
N ALA A 54 -6.36 -0.21 -8.48
CA ALA A 54 -6.18 -1.19 -7.42
C ALA A 54 -5.52 -0.59 -6.15
N PHE A 55 -4.48 0.24 -6.33
CA PHE A 55 -3.81 0.94 -5.25
C PHE A 55 -4.78 1.85 -4.49
N LEU A 56 -5.57 2.67 -5.19
CA LEU A 56 -6.57 3.55 -4.59
C LEU A 56 -7.64 2.78 -3.80
N HIS A 57 -8.11 1.66 -4.35
CA HIS A 57 -9.05 0.77 -3.65
C HIS A 57 -8.46 0.20 -2.35
N THR A 58 -7.18 -0.22 -2.38
CA THR A 58 -6.45 -0.68 -1.19
C THR A 58 -6.32 0.44 -0.14
N LEU A 59 -6.06 1.68 -0.55
CA LEU A 59 -6.02 2.81 0.38
C LEU A 59 -7.36 3.05 1.07
N GLN A 60 -8.46 3.03 0.31
CA GLN A 60 -9.81 3.23 0.84
C GLN A 60 -10.21 2.11 1.81
N THR A 61 -9.85 0.87 1.50
CA THR A 61 -10.14 -0.29 2.36
C THR A 61 -9.38 -0.19 3.69
N ASN A 62 -8.12 0.22 3.63
CA ASN A 62 -7.29 0.39 4.82
C ASN A 62 -7.82 1.45 5.80
N GLU A 63 -8.46 2.50 5.29
CA GLU A 63 -9.04 3.57 6.11
C GLU A 63 -10.23 3.10 6.97
N ARG A 64 -10.80 1.92 6.68
CA ARG A 64 -11.86 1.31 7.51
C ARG A 64 -11.34 0.79 8.85
N SER A 65 -10.02 0.77 9.07
CA SER A 65 -9.41 0.34 10.33
C SER A 65 -8.38 1.36 10.84
N PRO A 66 -8.82 2.53 11.34
CA PRO A 66 -7.91 3.61 11.77
C PRO A 66 -6.86 3.17 12.79
N SER A 67 -7.21 2.33 13.75
CA SER A 67 -6.29 1.82 14.78
C SER A 67 -5.14 1.00 14.18
N LEU A 68 -5.40 0.24 13.12
CA LEU A 68 -4.40 -0.55 12.43
C LEU A 68 -3.48 0.33 11.58
N VAL A 69 -4.04 1.38 10.96
CA VAL A 69 -3.28 2.40 10.24
C VAL A 69 -2.39 3.21 11.19
N GLN A 70 -2.86 3.50 12.40
CA GLN A 70 -2.08 4.14 13.46
C GLN A 70 -0.93 3.24 13.93
N LEU A 71 -1.22 1.96 14.22
CA LEU A 71 -0.20 0.99 14.61
C LEU A 71 0.92 0.91 13.56
N PHE A 72 0.55 0.86 12.28
CA PHE A 72 1.48 0.88 11.18
C PHE A 72 2.38 2.12 11.21
N ALA A 73 1.79 3.32 11.35
CA ALA A 73 2.55 4.57 11.34
C ALA A 73 3.58 4.61 12.47
N VAL A 74 3.20 4.19 13.68
CA VAL A 74 4.11 4.11 14.84
C VAL A 74 5.25 3.14 14.56
N LEU A 75 4.95 1.91 14.16
CA LEU A 75 5.97 0.88 13.93
C LEU A 75 6.89 1.22 12.76
N SER A 76 6.39 1.92 11.73
CA SER A 76 7.22 2.38 10.61
C SER A 76 8.26 3.39 11.07
N ALA A 77 7.92 4.25 12.04
CA ALA A 77 8.85 5.22 12.60
C ALA A 77 9.87 4.55 13.53
N GLU A 78 9.44 3.61 14.39
CA GLU A 78 10.33 2.83 15.25
C GLU A 78 11.34 2.00 14.44
N GLY A 79 10.89 1.44 13.32
CA GLY A 79 11.70 0.64 12.40
C GLY A 79 12.82 1.40 11.68
N ILE A 80 12.84 2.73 11.74
CA ILE A 80 13.92 3.56 11.15
C ILE A 80 15.25 3.31 11.87
N ALA A 81 15.20 3.11 13.19
CA ALA A 81 16.41 2.87 13.97
C ALA A 81 17.01 1.50 13.59
N ALA A 82 18.25 1.49 13.10
CA ALA A 82 18.95 0.25 12.72
C ALA A 82 19.11 -0.75 13.89
N THR A 83 19.02 -0.27 15.13
CA THR A 83 19.04 -1.10 16.34
C THR A 83 17.68 -1.71 16.69
N HIS A 84 16.60 -1.30 16.01
CA HIS A 84 15.26 -1.80 16.28
C HIS A 84 15.10 -3.23 15.72
N PRO A 85 14.50 -4.18 16.46
CA PRO A 85 14.36 -5.56 16.00
C PRO A 85 13.56 -5.74 14.70
N SER A 86 12.76 -4.74 14.31
CA SER A 86 11.96 -4.77 13.07
C SER A 86 12.63 -4.09 11.88
N HIS A 87 13.85 -3.56 12.02
CA HIS A 87 14.48 -2.73 10.99
C HIS A 87 14.55 -3.45 9.63
N ASP A 88 15.13 -4.66 9.61
CA ASP A 88 15.33 -5.43 8.38
C ASP A 88 14.00 -5.79 7.69
N TRP A 89 12.96 -6.02 8.48
CA TRP A 89 11.61 -6.24 7.96
C TRP A 89 11.08 -5.01 7.23
N TRP A 90 11.25 -3.81 7.79
CA TRP A 90 10.82 -2.56 7.16
C TRP A 90 11.60 -2.25 5.89
N VAL A 91 12.91 -2.49 5.89
CA VAL A 91 13.76 -2.37 4.68
C VAL A 91 13.25 -3.29 3.58
N SER A 92 13.14 -4.59 3.88
CA SER A 92 12.66 -5.61 2.92
C SER A 92 11.26 -5.30 2.40
N ARG A 93 10.39 -4.79 3.27
CA ARG A 93 9.03 -4.39 2.93
C ARG A 93 9.02 -3.22 1.95
N TYR A 94 9.80 -2.17 2.17
CA TYR A 94 9.85 -1.04 1.23
C TYR A 94 10.47 -1.43 -0.12
N GLU A 95 11.48 -2.30 -0.13
CA GLU A 95 12.04 -2.85 -1.37
C GLU A 95 10.98 -3.61 -2.17
N ARG A 96 10.23 -4.50 -1.51
CA ARG A 96 9.12 -5.25 -2.14
C ARG A 96 8.00 -4.32 -2.62
N LEU A 97 7.62 -3.34 -1.81
CA LEU A 97 6.55 -2.39 -2.15
C LEU A 97 6.92 -1.55 -3.38
N VAL A 98 8.14 -1.02 -3.44
CA VAL A 98 8.63 -0.26 -4.60
C VAL A 98 8.75 -1.17 -5.82
N GLY A 99 9.25 -2.39 -5.67
CA GLY A 99 9.35 -3.37 -6.76
C GLY A 99 7.99 -3.72 -7.37
N ASN A 100 7.01 -4.05 -6.52
CA ASN A 100 5.65 -4.38 -6.94
C ASN A 100 4.97 -3.19 -7.62
N ALA A 101 5.08 -1.99 -7.03
CA ALA A 101 4.51 -0.78 -7.61
C ALA A 101 5.15 -0.43 -8.95
N THR A 102 6.46 -0.62 -9.10
CA THR A 102 7.17 -0.41 -10.36
C THR A 102 6.70 -1.40 -11.43
N ALA A 103 6.52 -2.68 -11.08
CA ALA A 103 6.03 -3.69 -11.99
C ALA A 103 4.58 -3.39 -12.44
N GLY A 104 3.68 -3.07 -11.50
CA GLY A 104 2.31 -2.71 -11.80
C GLY A 104 2.20 -1.46 -12.68
N LEU A 105 2.94 -0.39 -12.33
CA LEU A 105 2.99 0.84 -13.11
C LEU A 105 3.64 0.65 -14.49
N SER A 106 4.53 -0.32 -14.67
CA SER A 106 5.11 -0.62 -16.00
C SER A 106 4.03 -1.13 -16.98
N GLY A 107 2.91 -1.65 -16.47
CA GLY A 107 1.73 -1.97 -17.27
C GLY A 107 0.97 -0.73 -17.74
N VAL A 108 0.99 0.36 -16.97
CA VAL A 108 0.08 1.51 -17.11
C VAL A 108 0.79 2.77 -17.64
N VAL A 109 2.02 3.03 -17.21
CA VAL A 109 2.83 4.19 -17.59
C VAL A 109 3.61 3.89 -18.87
N ASP A 110 3.69 4.87 -19.77
CA ASP A 110 4.55 4.86 -20.95
C ASP A 110 5.90 5.53 -20.60
N PRO A 111 7.01 4.75 -20.45
CA PRO A 111 8.30 5.32 -20.08
C PRO A 111 8.83 6.33 -21.11
N SER A 112 8.40 6.26 -22.37
CA SER A 112 8.84 7.19 -23.42
C SER A 112 8.22 8.58 -23.30
N ARG A 113 7.10 8.69 -22.56
CA ARG A 113 6.41 9.96 -22.31
C ARG A 113 6.88 10.66 -21.04
N LEU A 114 7.60 9.95 -20.16
CA LEU A 114 8.08 10.51 -18.90
C LEU A 114 9.11 11.62 -19.14
N PRO A 115 9.13 12.65 -18.26
CA PRO A 115 10.17 13.68 -18.30
C PRO A 115 11.58 13.09 -18.17
N ALA A 116 12.58 13.80 -18.70
CA ALA A 116 13.97 13.37 -18.62
C ALA A 116 14.40 13.11 -17.16
N GLY A 117 14.96 11.93 -16.91
CA GLY A 117 15.40 11.49 -15.58
C GLY A 117 14.30 10.91 -14.68
N VAL A 118 13.03 10.90 -15.13
CA VAL A 118 11.93 10.24 -14.43
C VAL A 118 11.76 8.82 -14.97
N THR A 119 11.81 7.83 -14.08
CA THR A 119 11.56 6.42 -14.41
C THR A 119 10.23 5.96 -13.81
N THR A 120 9.74 4.79 -14.24
CA THR A 120 8.57 4.16 -13.61
C THR A 120 8.80 3.92 -12.11
N GLU A 121 10.03 3.56 -11.70
CA GLU A 121 10.38 3.42 -10.29
C GLU A 121 10.30 4.77 -9.55
N THR A 122 10.72 5.87 -10.17
CA THR A 122 10.56 7.22 -9.60
C THR A 122 9.08 7.52 -9.34
N VAL A 123 8.20 7.22 -10.30
CA VAL A 123 6.75 7.40 -10.15
C VAL A 123 6.19 6.51 -9.03
N ALA A 124 6.63 5.24 -8.94
CA ALA A 124 6.25 4.33 -7.88
C ALA A 124 6.63 4.88 -6.49
N ARG A 125 7.86 5.36 -6.34
CA ARG A 125 8.35 5.98 -5.09
C ARG A 125 7.55 7.23 -4.72
N TRP A 126 7.19 8.07 -5.68
CA TRP A 126 6.35 9.25 -5.41
C TRP A 126 4.96 8.88 -4.90
N LEU A 127 4.32 7.90 -5.55
CA LEU A 127 2.99 7.42 -5.16
C LEU A 127 3.00 6.85 -3.73
N ILE A 128 4.01 6.04 -3.40
CA ILE A 128 4.20 5.47 -2.05
C ILE A 128 4.46 6.59 -1.03
N ALA A 129 5.44 7.47 -1.30
CA ALA A 129 5.85 8.51 -0.36
C ALA A 129 4.71 9.49 -0.05
N MET A 130 3.94 9.88 -1.06
CA MET A 130 2.76 10.74 -0.87
C MET A 130 1.69 10.03 -0.04
N SER A 131 1.40 8.75 -0.34
CA SER A 131 0.41 7.97 0.42
C SER A 131 0.79 7.81 1.90
N ASP A 132 2.08 7.61 2.18
CA ASP A 132 2.64 7.53 3.53
C ASP A 132 2.57 8.88 4.26
N GLY A 133 2.95 9.98 3.58
CA GLY A 133 2.89 11.32 4.16
C GLY A 133 1.46 11.77 4.48
N LEU A 134 0.51 11.50 3.57
CA LEU A 134 -0.90 11.81 3.80
C LEU A 134 -1.52 10.95 4.91
N ARG A 135 -1.04 9.71 5.12
CA ARG A 135 -1.45 8.88 6.26
C ARG A 135 -1.16 9.58 7.58
N ILE A 136 0.04 10.16 7.74
CA ILE A 136 0.43 10.86 8.96
C ILE A 136 -0.47 12.08 9.18
N GLN A 137 -0.68 12.90 8.16
CA GLN A 137 -1.53 14.10 8.25
C GLN A 137 -2.98 13.75 8.61
N TRP A 138 -3.54 12.72 7.96
CA TRP A 138 -4.89 12.24 8.25
C TRP A 138 -5.03 11.71 9.68
N LEU A 139 -4.04 10.97 10.19
CA LEU A 139 -4.03 10.47 11.57
C LEU A 139 -3.91 11.60 12.61
N LEU A 140 -3.12 12.65 12.31
CA LEU A 140 -2.92 13.78 13.21
C LEU A 140 -4.15 14.68 13.32
N SER A 141 -4.91 14.83 12.24
CA SER A 141 -6.13 15.64 12.23
C SER A 141 -7.23 14.95 11.42
N PRO A 142 -7.97 14.00 12.03
CA PRO A 142 -9.05 13.30 11.37
C PRO A 142 -10.10 14.28 10.84
N GLY A 143 -10.42 14.17 9.54
CA GLY A 143 -11.38 15.05 8.85
C GLY A 143 -10.78 16.30 8.21
N SER A 144 -9.49 16.60 8.44
CA SER A 144 -8.80 17.73 7.79
C SER A 144 -8.56 17.50 6.29
N LEU A 145 -8.47 16.24 5.85
CA LEU A 145 -8.28 15.87 4.46
C LEU A 145 -8.96 14.53 4.14
N ASN A 146 -9.26 14.33 2.86
CA ASN A 146 -9.68 13.04 2.31
C ASN A 146 -8.48 12.40 1.59
N ARG A 147 -7.85 11.42 2.25
CA ARG A 147 -6.59 10.84 1.78
C ARG A 147 -6.74 10.13 0.44
N HIS A 148 -7.78 9.31 0.29
CA HIS A 148 -8.10 8.67 -0.98
C HIS A 148 -8.25 9.69 -2.11
N HIS A 149 -9.03 10.75 -1.88
CA HIS A 149 -9.26 11.79 -2.89
C HIS A 149 -7.97 12.52 -3.27
N THR A 150 -7.13 12.88 -2.30
CA THR A 150 -5.85 13.57 -2.58
C THR A 150 -4.89 12.69 -3.38
N VAL A 151 -4.80 11.40 -3.07
CA VAL A 151 -3.96 10.46 -3.86
C VAL A 151 -4.52 10.29 -5.28
N ALA A 152 -5.86 10.20 -5.42
CA ALA A 152 -6.50 10.11 -6.74
C ALA A 152 -6.24 11.36 -7.59
N GLN A 153 -6.27 12.56 -7.00
CA GLN A 153 -5.93 13.80 -7.71
C GLN A 153 -4.49 13.82 -8.21
N PHE A 154 -3.54 13.33 -7.40
CA PHE A 154 -2.16 13.19 -7.84
C PHE A 154 -2.02 12.14 -8.96
N ALA A 155 -2.71 11.02 -8.85
CA ALA A 155 -2.70 9.99 -9.89
C ALA A 155 -3.25 10.53 -11.23
N ALA A 156 -4.27 11.39 -11.20
CA ALA A 156 -4.78 12.06 -12.39
C ALA A 156 -3.74 12.95 -13.08
N LEU A 157 -2.76 13.51 -12.35
CA LEU A 157 -1.65 14.26 -12.97
C LEU A 157 -0.72 13.37 -13.81
N LEU A 158 -0.81 12.05 -13.65
CA LEU A 158 -0.05 11.09 -14.44
C LEU A 158 -0.71 10.77 -15.79
N GLU A 159 -1.96 11.18 -16.02
CA GLU A 159 -2.74 10.89 -17.23
C GLU A 159 -1.97 11.14 -18.54
N PRO A 160 -1.22 12.25 -18.73
CA PRO A 160 -0.46 12.48 -19.96
C PRO A 160 0.65 11.46 -20.22
N TYR A 161 1.11 10.75 -19.18
CA TYR A 161 2.18 9.77 -19.22
C TYR A 161 1.69 8.33 -19.25
N LEU A 162 0.37 8.11 -19.20
CA LEU A 162 -0.19 6.77 -19.26
C LEU A 162 -0.20 6.25 -20.71
N LYS A 163 -0.12 4.93 -20.83
CA LYS A 163 -0.38 4.25 -22.10
C LYS A 163 -1.84 4.48 -22.49
N PRO A 164 -2.15 4.54 -23.80
CA PRO A 164 -3.53 4.59 -24.25
C PRO A 164 -4.32 3.42 -23.68
N SER A 165 -5.55 3.67 -23.24
CA SER A 165 -6.51 2.62 -22.92
C SER A 165 -6.63 1.70 -24.12
N VAL A 166 -6.42 0.39 -23.92
CA VAL A 166 -6.73 -0.59 -24.95
C VAL A 166 -8.25 -0.74 -24.95
N ASP A 167 -8.94 0.19 -25.63
CA ASP A 167 -10.38 0.07 -25.84
C ASP A 167 -10.64 -1.15 -26.73
N GLY A 168 -11.01 -2.26 -26.07
CA GLY A 168 -11.55 -3.43 -26.73
C GLY A 168 -12.99 -3.16 -27.19
N SER A 169 -13.16 -2.56 -28.36
CA SER A 169 -14.16 -2.92 -29.38
C SER A 169 -14.23 -1.85 -30.46
N SER A 170 -13.53 -2.12 -31.55
CA SER A 170 -13.99 -1.67 -32.86
C SER A 170 -15.36 -2.32 -33.10
N THR A 171 -16.44 -1.59 -32.87
CA THR A 171 -17.73 -1.91 -33.48
C THR A 171 -17.58 -1.68 -34.97
N THR A 172 -17.20 -2.72 -35.70
CA THR A 172 -17.55 -2.85 -37.11
C THR A 172 -19.07 -2.89 -37.18
N ASP A 173 -19.68 -1.78 -37.58
CA ASP A 173 -21.03 -1.78 -38.14
C ASP A 173 -21.04 -2.74 -39.34
N PRO A 174 -21.92 -3.75 -39.39
CA PRO A 174 -22.26 -4.36 -40.65
C PRO A 174 -23.28 -3.43 -41.32
N GLU A 175 -22.84 -2.73 -42.37
CA GLU A 175 -23.75 -2.26 -43.41
C GLU A 175 -24.48 -3.49 -43.98
N THR A 176 -25.78 -3.63 -43.72
CA THR A 176 -26.82 -3.97 -44.72
C THR A 176 -28.23 -3.87 -44.15
#